data_AF-A0AAU1BDI5-F1
#
_entry.id   AF-A0AAU1BDI5-F1
#
_cell.length_a   1.000
_cell.length_b   1.000
_cell.length_c   1.000
_cell.angle_alpha   90.00
_cell.angle_beta   90.00
_cell.angle_gamma   90.00
#
_symmetry.space_group_name_H-M   'P 1'
#
loop_
_entity.id
_entity.type
_entity.pdbx_description
1 polymer ?
#
loop_
_entity_poly.entity_id
_entity_poly.type
_entity_poly.pdbx_seq_one_letter_code
_entity_poly.pdbx_strand_id
1 'polypeptide(L)'
;MRTHGKRNQSSDEREASRRPVPPSAPVQRMLDLNLAAGNAAVARAVEAQRHRHGPGCGHGEATVQRRESVHHDHDHDHEGVEDTRPQSQLSLLRSALATSSSPLPDPFLSRAKAFYRNDNLGAGRVHDNAAAQRATAALGAHAVTVGSHILLGPKAVGNTEILAHEASHLDKNLRGVRETGHDNGAGVPVTDPGQGSERAATADGAAFAAGRGTAPSVAQQAAVEEEGAVDSGAPAVQRTLWEFEHGGTFTDAVDGQEARWRNSDDAHDIRTSAQLGVPPGTAPRHTDVYDDETGKVYSSGNAAFSKKGTIPEREYPERESKARRELVTAKRYIASALALLKSAGDDPSGALLTALRSGFPAFRAAPPRQIAEFLPHIAEVVRRIQVGLDAQGAQIALAGEGAGAPPSAMGWVDWPLKEKLMPHPQKSEKLPPMDTDRSGPIHLTKEGQIAWYFIHEATHRFAGTLDYQYSPREGELAQDDYVTEMPADLAEAAAAQEKSNLGKRAVRDPEQYSGKNNDGERQPNWYALGRRALMNADSYAQFIMIANGARMPRT
;
A
#
# COMPACT_ATOMS: atom_id res chain seq x y z
N MET A 1 75.25 38.81 -29.56
CA MET A 1 75.64 39.39 -28.24
C MET A 1 74.75 38.73 -27.19
N ARG A 2 75.06 37.58 -26.56
CA ARG A 2 76.09 37.28 -25.55
C ARG A 2 76.19 38.30 -24.42
N THR A 3 75.59 37.99 -23.28
CA THR A 3 76.20 38.11 -21.94
C THR A 3 75.70 36.98 -21.02
N HIS A 4 76.65 36.15 -20.59
CA HIS A 4 76.62 35.32 -19.37
C HIS A 4 76.34 36.22 -18.15
N GLY A 5 75.82 35.80 -17.00
CA GLY A 5 75.72 34.49 -16.37
C GLY A 5 76.19 34.62 -14.91
N LYS A 6 75.46 34.04 -13.96
CA LYS A 6 76.06 33.42 -12.76
C LYS A 6 75.05 32.49 -12.07
N ARG A 7 75.45 31.22 -12.02
CA ARG A 7 74.91 30.14 -11.21
C ARG A 7 75.24 30.40 -9.74
N ASN A 8 74.40 29.89 -8.85
CA ASN A 8 74.87 29.09 -7.72
C ASN A 8 73.93 27.88 -7.56
N GLN A 9 74.52 26.70 -7.74
CA GLN A 9 73.99 25.39 -7.36
C GLN A 9 74.90 24.86 -6.25
N SER A 10 74.29 24.42 -5.15
CA SER A 10 74.55 23.18 -4.39
C SER A 10 73.79 23.35 -3.06
N SER A 11 73.16 22.35 -2.44
CA SER A 11 73.15 20.90 -2.64
C SER A 11 72.06 20.35 -1.72
N ASP A 12 71.39 19.28 -2.19
CA ASP A 12 70.90 18.11 -1.47
C ASP A 12 70.30 18.27 -0.06
N GLU A 13 69.02 17.93 0.09
CA GLU A 13 68.59 16.63 0.63
C GLU A 13 67.07 16.59 0.95
N ARG A 14 66.45 15.43 0.69
CA ARG A 14 65.20 14.88 1.27
C ARG A 14 63.86 15.28 0.64
N GLU A 15 63.50 14.45 -0.34
CA GLU A 15 62.28 13.65 -0.35
C GLU A 15 61.55 13.56 1.02
N ALA A 16 60.35 14.13 1.11
CA ALA A 16 59.35 13.78 2.11
C ALA A 16 57.93 14.09 1.63
N SER A 17 57.25 13.01 1.26
CA SER A 17 55.80 12.79 1.19
C SER A 17 54.94 13.85 1.90
N ARG A 18 54.11 14.57 1.14
CA ARG A 18 53.03 15.42 1.66
C ARG A 18 51.93 14.54 2.26
N ARG A 19 51.92 14.39 3.59
CA ARG A 19 50.75 13.95 4.35
C ARG A 19 49.77 15.12 4.56
N PRO A 20 48.45 14.91 4.45
CA PRO A 20 47.47 15.92 4.79
C PRO A 20 47.34 16.07 6.32
N VAL A 21 47.18 17.32 6.76
CA VAL A 21 46.87 17.70 8.14
C VAL A 21 45.38 17.42 8.43
N PRO A 22 45.01 16.78 9.57
CA PRO A 22 43.60 16.64 9.96
C PRO A 22 43.11 17.88 10.72
N PRO A 23 41.86 18.35 10.51
CA PRO A 23 41.24 19.35 11.37
C PRO A 23 40.36 18.72 12.48
N SER A 24 40.16 19.53 13.53
CA SER A 24 39.15 19.47 14.62
C SER A 24 39.23 18.35 15.68
N ALA A 25 40.05 18.58 16.73
CA ALA A 25 40.17 17.69 17.88
C ALA A 25 39.35 18.05 19.16
N PRO A 26 38.83 19.26 19.44
CA PRO A 26 38.11 19.51 20.71
C PRO A 26 36.63 19.09 20.72
N VAL A 27 35.89 19.39 19.65
CA VAL A 27 34.42 19.23 19.60
C VAL A 27 34.02 17.76 19.45
N GLN A 28 34.73 16.99 18.60
CA GLN A 28 34.55 15.54 18.50
C GLN A 28 34.77 14.84 19.85
N ARG A 29 35.83 15.22 20.60
CA ARG A 29 36.09 14.66 21.93
C ARG A 29 34.98 15.00 22.93
N MET A 30 34.33 16.15 22.79
CA MET A 30 33.17 16.54 23.62
C MET A 30 31.90 15.76 23.25
N LEU A 31 31.66 15.50 21.97
CA LEU A 31 30.55 14.65 21.51
C LEU A 31 30.75 13.19 21.92
N ASP A 32 31.97 12.66 21.79
CA ASP A 32 32.31 11.29 22.21
C ASP A 32 32.15 11.12 23.72
N LEU A 33 32.51 12.15 24.51
CA LEU A 33 32.31 12.15 25.96
C LEU A 33 30.82 12.21 26.34
N ASN A 34 30.01 13.01 25.63
CA ASN A 34 28.56 13.08 25.85
C ASN A 34 27.86 11.76 25.48
N LEU A 35 28.26 11.11 24.40
CA LEU A 35 27.76 9.79 24.00
C LEU A 35 28.14 8.70 25.02
N ALA A 36 29.38 8.72 25.51
CA ALA A 36 29.82 7.78 26.55
C ALA A 36 29.05 7.98 27.87
N ALA A 37 28.83 9.24 28.28
CA ALA A 37 28.06 9.56 29.49
C ALA A 37 26.58 9.16 29.38
N GLY A 38 25.96 9.40 28.21
CA GLY A 38 24.59 9.00 27.92
C GLY A 38 24.41 7.47 27.94
N ASN A 39 25.31 6.74 27.28
CA ASN A 39 25.27 5.28 27.24
C ASN A 39 25.47 4.66 28.64
N ALA A 40 26.31 5.26 29.50
CA ALA A 40 26.49 4.82 30.88
C ALA A 40 25.28 5.12 31.79
N ALA A 41 24.49 6.17 31.49
CA ALA A 41 23.25 6.45 32.20
C ALA A 41 22.15 5.44 31.82
N VAL A 42 22.02 5.11 30.54
CA VAL A 42 21.08 4.09 30.04
C VAL A 42 21.43 2.71 30.57
N ALA A 43 22.71 2.33 30.55
CA ALA A 43 23.15 1.04 31.10
C ALA A 43 22.83 0.91 32.60
N ARG A 44 23.03 1.97 33.39
CA ARG A 44 22.67 1.98 34.82
C ARG A 44 21.17 1.91 35.07
N ALA A 45 20.35 2.53 34.22
CA ALA A 45 18.89 2.44 34.33
C ALA A 45 18.38 1.02 34.03
N VAL A 46 18.99 0.33 33.06
CA VAL A 46 18.67 -1.07 32.72
C VAL A 46 19.14 -2.03 33.82
N GLU A 47 20.31 -1.79 34.42
CA GLU A 47 20.80 -2.58 35.55
C GLU A 47 19.91 -2.40 36.79
N ALA A 48 19.45 -1.15 37.04
CA ALA A 48 18.54 -0.84 38.14
C ALA A 48 17.17 -1.52 38.00
N GLN A 49 16.72 -1.83 36.78
CA GLN A 49 15.47 -2.56 36.52
C GLN A 49 15.60 -4.10 36.61
N ARG A 50 16.80 -4.64 36.85
CA ARG A 50 17.06 -6.09 36.91
C ARG A 50 17.16 -6.66 38.33
N HIS A 51 16.31 -6.22 39.26
CA HIS A 51 16.23 -6.86 40.57
C HIS A 51 15.40 -8.15 40.53
N ARG A 52 15.89 -9.20 41.19
CA ARG A 52 15.22 -10.50 41.34
C ARG A 52 14.30 -10.49 42.56
N HIS A 53 13.08 -10.99 42.39
CA HIS A 53 12.16 -11.23 43.49
C HIS A 53 12.64 -12.41 44.35
N GLY A 54 12.80 -12.15 45.66
CA GLY A 54 12.98 -13.19 46.67
C GLY A 54 11.63 -13.64 47.26
N PRO A 55 11.57 -14.82 47.90
CA PRO A 55 10.35 -15.32 48.53
C PRO A 55 10.10 -14.56 49.82
N GLY A 56 9.32 -13.48 49.75
CA GLY A 56 9.02 -12.65 50.92
C GLY A 56 8.16 -11.40 50.72
N CYS A 57 7.65 -11.10 49.53
CA CYS A 57 6.64 -10.03 49.37
C CYS A 57 5.24 -10.63 49.47
N GLY A 58 4.65 -10.50 50.67
CA GLY A 58 3.31 -10.97 50.99
C GLY A 58 2.23 -10.09 50.37
N HIS A 59 1.32 -10.73 49.63
CA HIS A 59 -0.06 -10.29 49.52
C HIS A 59 -0.89 -11.26 50.36
N GLY A 60 -1.41 -10.72 51.46
CA GLY A 60 -2.27 -11.44 52.40
C GLY A 60 -3.55 -11.92 51.72
N GLU A 61 -3.93 -13.13 52.10
CA GLU A 61 -5.16 -13.81 51.70
C GLU A 61 -6.41 -12.97 52.05
N ALA A 62 -7.35 -12.91 51.11
CA ALA A 62 -8.77 -12.77 51.43
C ALA A 62 -9.53 -13.88 50.70
N THR A 63 -10.18 -14.71 51.50
CA THR A 63 -10.91 -15.92 51.13
C THR A 63 -12.41 -15.62 50.90
N VAL A 64 -13.06 -16.47 50.08
CA VAL A 64 -14.53 -16.74 49.98
C VAL A 64 -15.36 -15.60 49.33
N GLN A 65 -16.29 -15.76 48.36
CA GLN A 65 -17.18 -16.85 47.97
C GLN A 65 -17.77 -16.67 46.55
N ARG A 66 -18.09 -17.80 45.92
CA ARG A 66 -18.88 -18.04 44.70
C ARG A 66 -20.27 -17.35 44.66
N ARG A 67 -20.66 -16.75 43.52
CA ARG A 67 -21.90 -17.05 42.74
C ARG A 67 -22.06 -16.21 41.46
N GLU A 68 -22.64 -16.87 40.46
CA GLU A 68 -23.05 -16.36 39.14
C GLU A 68 -24.07 -15.21 39.23
N SER A 69 -23.97 -14.21 38.35
CA SER A 69 -25.01 -13.80 37.36
C SER A 69 -24.86 -12.33 36.92
N VAL A 70 -24.73 -12.17 35.60
CA VAL A 70 -25.18 -11.07 34.71
C VAL A 70 -25.37 -9.67 35.32
N HIS A 71 -24.50 -8.72 34.93
CA HIS A 71 -24.85 -7.39 34.41
C HIS A 71 -23.55 -6.70 33.92
N HIS A 72 -23.50 -6.31 32.63
CA HIS A 72 -22.43 -5.48 32.10
C HIS A 72 -22.93 -4.03 32.02
N ASP A 73 -22.50 -3.24 33.00
CA ASP A 73 -22.22 -1.82 32.87
C ASP A 73 -20.94 -1.59 33.69
N HIS A 74 -19.92 -0.99 33.10
CA HIS A 74 -18.81 -0.44 33.89
C HIS A 74 -18.26 0.84 33.29
N ASP A 75 -18.30 1.85 34.16
CA ASP A 75 -17.58 3.10 34.13
C ASP A 75 -16.37 3.00 35.10
N HIS A 76 -15.24 3.57 34.65
CA HIS A 76 -14.03 4.08 35.34
C HIS A 76 -13.04 3.26 36.23
N ASP A 77 -11.75 3.49 35.87
CA ASP A 77 -10.51 3.70 36.65
C ASP A 77 -9.57 2.56 37.13
N HIS A 78 -8.37 2.50 36.51
CA HIS A 78 -7.07 2.25 37.17
C HIS A 78 -5.89 2.84 36.36
N GLU A 79 -5.08 3.70 37.00
CA GLU A 79 -3.87 4.33 36.44
C GLU A 79 -2.66 3.36 36.39
N GLY A 80 -1.83 3.50 35.34
CA GLY A 80 -0.45 3.00 35.33
C GLY A 80 0.02 2.24 34.09
N VAL A 81 -0.79 2.15 33.05
CA VAL A 81 -0.38 1.72 31.70
C VAL A 81 -0.82 2.83 30.76
N GLU A 82 0.06 3.34 29.88
CA GLU A 82 -0.37 4.24 28.80
C GLU A 82 -1.42 3.50 27.98
N ASP A 83 -2.69 3.85 28.24
CA ASP A 83 -3.81 3.24 27.60
C ASP A 83 -3.85 3.74 26.15
N THR A 84 -3.18 3.00 25.27
CA THR A 84 -3.13 3.24 23.82
C THR A 84 -4.35 2.65 23.10
N ARG A 85 -5.40 2.26 23.84
CA ARG A 85 -6.62 1.74 23.23
C ARG A 85 -7.27 2.81 22.34
N PRO A 86 -7.86 2.45 21.21
CA PRO A 86 -8.35 3.45 20.27
C PRO A 86 -9.43 4.40 20.86
N GLN A 87 -10.27 3.95 21.79
CA GLN A 87 -11.27 4.80 22.45
C GLN A 87 -10.65 5.89 23.36
N SER A 88 -9.47 5.66 23.95
CA SER A 88 -8.78 6.64 24.81
C SER A 88 -8.10 7.74 23.97
N GLN A 89 -7.58 7.42 22.78
CA GLN A 89 -6.92 8.36 21.87
C GLN A 89 -7.88 9.47 21.39
N LEU A 90 -9.11 9.12 21.03
CA LEU A 90 -10.14 10.08 20.63
C LEU A 90 -10.53 11.04 21.74
N SER A 91 -10.65 10.52 22.96
CA SER A 91 -10.98 11.32 24.15
C SER A 91 -9.87 12.35 24.45
N LEU A 92 -8.61 11.94 24.34
CA LEU A 92 -7.46 12.83 24.50
C LEU A 92 -7.42 13.91 23.42
N LEU A 93 -7.70 13.56 22.16
CA LEU A 93 -7.76 14.51 21.06
C LEU A 93 -8.87 15.55 21.26
N ARG A 94 -10.09 15.12 21.60
CA ARG A 94 -11.22 16.04 21.87
C ARG A 94 -10.92 16.96 23.05
N SER A 95 -10.33 16.41 24.10
CA SER A 95 -9.91 17.19 25.28
C SER A 95 -8.86 18.23 24.92
N ALA A 96 -7.89 17.88 24.06
CA ALA A 96 -6.88 18.82 23.57
C ALA A 96 -7.50 19.92 22.70
N LEU A 97 -8.42 19.59 21.80
CA LEU A 97 -9.11 20.58 20.95
C LEU A 97 -9.99 21.56 21.75
N ALA A 98 -10.50 21.15 22.92
CA ALA A 98 -11.27 22.00 23.82
C ALA A 98 -10.41 22.97 24.65
N THR A 99 -9.08 22.81 24.65
CA THR A 99 -8.18 23.73 25.37
C THR A 99 -7.95 25.04 24.62
N SER A 100 -7.42 26.04 25.32
CA SER A 100 -7.01 27.31 24.71
C SER A 100 -6.00 27.08 23.58
N SER A 101 -6.22 27.76 22.46
CA SER A 101 -5.32 27.78 21.30
C SER A 101 -4.84 29.20 21.00
N SER A 102 -3.77 29.29 20.24
CA SER A 102 -3.23 30.55 19.68
C SER A 102 -3.33 30.54 18.15
N PRO A 103 -3.36 31.70 17.48
CA PRO A 103 -3.12 31.74 16.03
C PRO A 103 -1.70 31.24 15.71
N LEU A 104 -1.43 30.93 14.43
CA LEU A 104 -0.04 30.69 14.00
C LEU A 104 0.82 31.94 14.27
N PRO A 105 2.10 31.79 14.66
CA PRO A 105 2.97 32.94 14.94
C PRO A 105 3.07 33.90 13.75
N ASP A 106 2.90 35.20 13.95
CA ASP A 106 2.80 36.19 12.86
C ASP A 106 3.95 36.16 11.82
N PRO A 107 5.23 36.01 12.22
CA PRO A 107 6.33 35.89 11.26
C PRO A 107 6.24 34.61 10.42
N PHE A 108 5.77 33.51 11.02
CA PHE A 108 5.54 32.26 10.33
C PHE A 108 4.33 32.37 9.39
N LEU A 109 3.20 32.89 9.89
CA LEU A 109 1.95 32.99 9.15
C LEU A 109 2.10 33.85 7.88
N SER A 110 2.75 35.01 8.00
CA SER A 110 2.97 35.90 6.84
C SER A 110 3.76 35.22 5.74
N ARG A 111 4.79 34.45 6.11
CA ARG A 111 5.61 33.69 5.18
C ARG A 111 4.87 32.47 4.62
N ALA A 112 4.10 31.77 5.45
CA ALA A 112 3.31 30.60 5.05
C ALA A 112 2.22 30.96 4.02
N LYS A 113 1.53 32.10 4.20
CA LYS A 113 0.54 32.60 3.22
C LYS A 113 1.15 32.79 1.82
N ALA A 114 2.31 33.44 1.75
CA ALA A 114 3.03 33.62 0.49
C ALA A 114 3.53 32.29 -0.09
N PHE A 115 4.07 31.42 0.77
CA PHE A 115 4.66 30.13 0.38
C PHE A 115 3.63 29.15 -0.18
N TYR A 116 2.48 29.00 0.48
CA TYR A 116 1.37 28.13 0.07
C TYR A 116 0.36 28.81 -0.86
N ARG A 117 0.50 30.11 -1.12
CA ARG A 117 -0.46 30.94 -1.88
C ARG A 117 -1.89 30.77 -1.36
N ASN A 118 -2.04 30.81 -0.04
CA ASN A 118 -3.32 30.63 0.64
C ASN A 118 -3.47 31.59 1.82
N ASP A 119 -4.26 32.64 1.61
CA ASP A 119 -4.53 33.65 2.65
C ASP A 119 -5.38 33.12 3.80
N ASN A 120 -6.13 32.03 3.58
CA ASN A 120 -7.00 31.42 4.58
C ASN A 120 -6.24 30.74 5.71
N LEU A 121 -4.91 30.54 5.59
CA LEU A 121 -4.07 30.01 6.67
C LEU A 121 -4.18 30.79 7.99
N GLY A 122 -4.67 32.04 7.96
CA GLY A 122 -5.00 32.80 9.18
C GLY A 122 -6.13 32.21 10.02
N ALA A 123 -6.92 31.28 9.48
CA ALA A 123 -7.94 30.53 10.22
C ALA A 123 -7.34 29.43 11.12
N GLY A 124 -6.07 29.07 10.94
CA GLY A 124 -5.42 28.02 11.71
C GLY A 124 -5.28 28.33 13.21
N ARG A 125 -5.33 27.29 14.03
CA ARG A 125 -5.16 27.34 15.49
C ARG A 125 -4.08 26.36 15.93
N VAL A 126 -3.24 26.77 16.87
CA VAL A 126 -2.14 25.97 17.41
C VAL A 126 -2.39 25.69 18.90
N HIS A 127 -2.28 24.43 19.29
CA HIS A 127 -2.32 23.97 20.68
C HIS A 127 -0.96 23.36 21.04
N ASP A 128 -0.27 23.92 22.04
CA ASP A 128 1.05 23.47 22.50
C ASP A 128 1.08 23.10 24.00
N ASN A 129 -0.09 23.18 24.66
CA ASN A 129 -0.25 22.88 26.07
C ASN A 129 -0.15 21.38 26.40
N ALA A 130 -0.13 21.05 27.69
CA ALA A 130 0.04 19.67 28.15
C ALA A 130 -1.03 18.69 27.63
N ALA A 131 -2.26 19.14 27.34
CA ALA A 131 -3.29 18.29 26.76
C ALA A 131 -2.97 17.93 25.31
N ALA A 132 -2.53 18.90 24.51
CA ALA A 132 -2.06 18.67 23.15
C ALA A 132 -0.86 17.72 23.10
N GLN A 133 0.11 17.91 24.00
CA GLN A 133 1.29 17.05 24.10
C GLN A 133 0.93 15.60 24.43
N ARG A 134 -0.01 15.37 25.37
CA ARG A 134 -0.52 14.03 25.69
C ARG A 134 -1.24 13.40 24.50
N ALA A 135 -2.08 14.16 23.80
CA ALA A 135 -2.79 13.66 22.63
C ALA A 135 -1.82 13.26 21.49
N THR A 136 -0.80 14.08 21.21
CA THR A 136 0.22 13.74 20.20
C THR A 136 1.06 12.53 20.60
N ALA A 137 1.39 12.37 21.88
CA ALA A 137 2.14 11.23 22.38
C ALA A 137 1.32 9.93 22.28
N ALA A 138 0.03 9.98 22.63
CA ALA A 138 -0.87 8.83 22.51
C ALA A 138 -1.06 8.37 21.06
N LEU A 139 -0.86 9.26 20.08
CA LEU A 139 -0.87 8.97 18.64
C LEU A 139 0.52 8.60 18.10
N GLY A 140 1.58 8.62 18.93
CA GLY A 140 2.95 8.36 18.49
C GLY A 140 3.52 9.43 17.54
N ALA A 141 2.95 10.63 17.55
CA ALA A 141 3.27 11.72 16.60
C ALA A 141 4.04 12.87 17.27
N HIS A 142 4.80 13.62 16.47
CA HIS A 142 5.46 14.85 16.94
C HIS A 142 4.53 16.06 16.91
N ALA A 143 3.64 16.10 15.94
CA ALA A 143 2.53 17.03 15.83
C ALA A 143 1.41 16.35 15.03
N VAL A 144 0.19 16.90 15.11
CA VAL A 144 -0.97 16.41 14.35
C VAL A 144 -1.82 17.59 13.91
N THR A 145 -2.30 17.57 12.67
CA THR A 145 -3.29 18.52 12.15
C THR A 145 -4.68 17.88 12.07
N VAL A 146 -5.69 18.52 12.66
CA VAL A 146 -7.09 18.10 12.64
C VAL A 146 -7.97 19.28 12.23
N GLY A 147 -8.53 19.24 11.02
CA GLY A 147 -9.28 20.37 10.46
C GLY A 147 -8.43 21.64 10.43
N SER A 148 -8.88 22.70 11.11
CA SER A 148 -8.15 23.97 11.25
C SER A 148 -7.21 24.04 12.46
N HIS A 149 -6.96 22.93 13.16
CA HIS A 149 -6.20 22.89 14.40
C HIS A 149 -4.91 22.08 14.26
N ILE A 150 -3.81 22.60 14.80
CA ILE A 150 -2.50 21.95 14.88
C ILE A 150 -2.18 21.70 16.35
N LEU A 151 -1.92 20.45 16.71
CA LEU A 151 -1.50 20.04 18.05
C LEU A 151 0.00 19.75 18.01
N LEU A 152 0.78 20.44 18.85
CA LEU A 152 2.24 20.29 18.92
C LEU A 152 2.64 19.45 20.13
N GLY A 153 3.39 18.38 19.87
CA GLY A 153 4.08 17.62 20.90
C GLY A 153 5.32 18.36 21.42
N PRO A 154 5.94 17.89 22.52
CA PRO A 154 7.05 18.61 23.17
C PRO A 154 8.25 18.88 22.25
N LYS A 155 8.49 18.01 21.26
CA LYS A 155 9.59 18.14 20.29
C LYS A 155 9.25 19.02 19.09
N ALA A 156 7.98 19.37 18.89
CA ALA A 156 7.50 20.19 17.78
C ALA A 156 7.34 21.66 18.14
N VAL A 157 7.23 22.00 19.44
CA VAL A 157 7.17 23.39 19.90
C VAL A 157 8.46 24.13 19.50
N GLY A 158 8.29 25.21 18.74
CA GLY A 158 9.41 26.03 18.23
C GLY A 158 10.14 25.43 17.02
N ASN A 159 9.73 24.25 16.52
CA ASN A 159 10.33 23.66 15.33
C ASN A 159 9.62 24.17 14.06
N THR A 160 10.31 25.01 13.29
CA THR A 160 9.76 25.64 12.08
C THR A 160 9.49 24.64 10.97
N GLU A 161 10.31 23.59 10.83
CA GLU A 161 10.13 22.55 9.80
C GLU A 161 8.89 21.72 10.08
N ILE A 162 8.71 21.28 11.33
CA ILE A 162 7.52 20.53 11.76
C ILE A 162 6.28 21.42 11.63
N LEU A 163 6.33 22.67 12.08
CA LEU A 163 5.18 23.57 11.94
C LEU A 163 4.83 23.84 10.47
N ALA A 164 5.82 23.89 9.58
CA ALA A 164 5.60 24.01 8.14
C ALA A 164 5.01 22.74 7.52
N HIS A 165 5.43 21.56 7.97
CA HIS A 165 4.82 20.27 7.62
C HIS A 165 3.33 20.27 7.99
N GLU A 166 3.00 20.59 9.24
CA GLU A 166 1.60 20.69 9.70
C GLU A 166 0.81 21.78 8.96
N ALA A 167 1.46 22.89 8.59
CA ALA A 167 0.81 23.94 7.79
C ALA A 167 0.46 23.47 6.36
N SER A 168 1.17 22.48 5.80
CA SER A 168 0.81 21.85 4.52
C SER A 168 -0.49 21.04 4.63
N HIS A 169 -0.71 20.35 5.75
CA HIS A 169 -1.97 19.67 6.05
C HIS A 169 -3.10 20.68 6.28
N LEU A 170 -2.82 21.75 7.02
CA LEU A 170 -3.78 22.85 7.24
C LEU A 170 -4.19 23.54 5.93
N ASP A 171 -3.24 23.81 5.02
CA ASP A 171 -3.53 24.38 3.69
C ASP A 171 -4.53 23.52 2.92
N LYS A 172 -4.29 22.21 2.87
CA LYS A 172 -5.17 21.23 2.20
C LYS A 172 -6.54 21.18 2.85
N ASN A 173 -6.61 21.10 4.18
CA ASN A 173 -7.88 21.11 4.92
C ASN A 173 -8.70 22.37 4.62
N LEU A 174 -8.06 23.54 4.58
CA LEU A 174 -8.72 24.82 4.28
C LEU A 174 -9.14 24.96 2.81
N ARG A 175 -8.50 24.23 1.90
CA ARG A 175 -8.89 24.12 0.48
C ARG A 175 -9.95 23.02 0.25
N GLY A 176 -10.37 22.31 1.29
CA GLY A 176 -11.30 21.18 1.17
C GLY A 176 -10.68 19.94 0.50
N VAL A 177 -9.35 19.89 0.38
CA VAL A 177 -8.64 18.73 -0.17
C VAL A 177 -8.63 17.64 0.90
N ARG A 178 -9.34 16.54 0.62
CA ARG A 178 -9.43 15.42 1.57
C ARG A 178 -8.09 14.69 1.66
N GLU A 179 -7.51 14.69 2.84
CA GLU A 179 -6.36 13.84 3.13
C GLU A 179 -6.81 12.43 3.49
N THR A 180 -6.26 11.43 2.80
CA THR A 180 -6.66 10.02 2.96
C THR A 180 -6.05 9.44 4.24
N GLY A 181 -6.62 9.76 5.40
CA GLY A 181 -6.27 9.09 6.66
C GLY A 181 -6.96 7.73 6.78
N HIS A 182 -6.32 6.79 7.46
CA HIS A 182 -6.90 5.49 7.80
C HIS A 182 -7.52 5.54 9.19
N ASP A 183 -8.66 4.86 9.38
CA ASP A 183 -9.19 4.66 10.72
C ASP A 183 -8.18 3.84 11.55
N ASN A 184 -7.68 4.43 12.62
CA ASN A 184 -6.80 3.79 13.59
C ASN A 184 -7.60 3.02 14.68
N GLY A 185 -8.91 2.84 14.47
CA GLY A 185 -9.85 2.29 15.43
C GLY A 185 -10.36 3.31 16.44
N ALA A 186 -9.81 4.53 16.44
CA ALA A 186 -10.15 5.61 17.38
C ALA A 186 -11.20 6.55 16.78
N GLY A 187 -11.71 6.31 15.58
CA GLY A 187 -12.69 7.19 14.94
C GLY A 187 -12.13 8.55 14.52
N VAL A 188 -10.80 8.70 14.45
CA VAL A 188 -10.11 9.82 13.79
C VAL A 188 -9.19 9.23 12.72
N PRO A 189 -9.39 9.56 11.44
CA PRO A 189 -8.51 9.08 10.39
C PRO A 189 -7.12 9.69 10.56
N VAL A 190 -6.10 8.84 10.68
CA VAL A 190 -4.69 9.25 10.79
C VAL A 190 -3.98 8.96 9.47
N THR A 191 -3.25 9.93 8.98
CA THR A 191 -2.46 9.86 7.76
C THR A 191 -1.22 8.98 7.96
N ASP A 192 -0.93 8.09 7.01
CA ASP A 192 0.22 7.18 7.05
C ASP A 192 1.48 7.93 6.58
N PRO A 193 2.63 7.86 7.28
CA PRO A 193 3.86 8.57 6.89
C PRO A 193 4.33 8.30 5.46
N GLY A 194 3.97 7.14 4.90
CA GLY A 194 4.28 6.75 3.52
C GLY A 194 3.29 7.26 2.48
N GLN A 195 2.25 8.01 2.82
CA GLN A 195 1.26 8.51 1.86
C GLN A 195 1.73 9.76 1.12
N GLY A 196 1.07 10.06 -0.01
CA GLY A 196 1.43 11.20 -0.87
C GLY A 196 1.39 12.54 -0.14
N SER A 197 0.37 12.76 0.69
CA SER A 197 0.22 14.03 1.40
C SER A 197 1.26 14.24 2.50
N GLU A 198 1.69 13.19 3.19
CA GLU A 198 2.79 13.22 4.19
C GLU A 198 4.14 13.46 3.54
N ARG A 199 4.42 12.84 2.38
CA ARG A 199 5.65 13.13 1.61
C ARG A 199 5.67 14.56 1.08
N ALA A 200 4.52 15.04 0.60
CA ALA A 200 4.38 16.42 0.16
C ALA A 200 4.57 17.40 1.33
N ALA A 201 3.96 17.12 2.49
CA ALA A 201 4.14 17.91 3.70
C ALA A 201 5.59 17.88 4.20
N THR A 202 6.28 16.74 4.10
CA THR A 202 7.71 16.62 4.43
C THR A 202 8.55 17.49 3.50
N ALA A 203 8.28 17.43 2.19
CA ALA A 203 8.99 18.24 1.19
C ALA A 203 8.72 19.74 1.35
N ASP A 204 7.48 20.11 1.65
CA ASP A 204 7.06 21.49 1.91
C ASP A 204 7.72 22.02 3.20
N GLY A 205 7.75 21.22 4.27
CA GLY A 205 8.40 21.53 5.54
C GLY A 205 9.90 21.80 5.35
N ALA A 206 10.61 20.90 4.68
CA ALA A 206 12.02 21.06 4.36
C ALA A 206 12.28 22.29 3.47
N ALA A 207 11.45 22.52 2.45
CA ALA A 207 11.55 23.68 1.57
C ALA A 207 11.30 25.01 2.30
N PHE A 208 10.33 25.03 3.22
CA PHE A 208 10.03 26.18 4.06
C PHE A 208 11.18 26.46 5.04
N ALA A 209 11.71 25.44 5.71
CA ALA A 209 12.88 25.59 6.57
C ALA A 209 14.10 26.10 5.79
N ALA A 210 14.28 25.64 4.55
CA ALA A 210 15.37 26.05 3.65
C ALA A 210 15.22 27.44 3.00
N GLY A 211 14.19 28.22 3.36
CA GLY A 211 14.07 29.58 2.84
C GLY A 211 13.37 29.72 1.49
N ARG A 212 12.77 28.66 0.92
CA ARG A 212 12.11 28.75 -0.39
C ARG A 212 10.88 29.66 -0.36
N GLY A 213 10.57 30.28 -1.50
CA GLY A 213 9.47 31.22 -1.67
C GLY A 213 8.14 30.62 -2.12
N THR A 214 8.10 29.35 -2.54
CA THR A 214 6.88 28.66 -2.95
C THR A 214 6.97 27.18 -2.59
N ALA A 215 5.86 26.61 -2.13
CA ALA A 215 5.74 25.21 -1.78
C ALA A 215 5.92 24.30 -3.02
N PRO A 216 6.75 23.24 -2.93
CA PRO A 216 6.80 22.19 -3.95
C PRO A 216 5.42 21.65 -4.33
N SER A 217 4.52 21.46 -3.36
CA SER A 217 3.14 21.02 -3.60
C SER A 217 2.33 21.98 -4.50
N VAL A 218 2.50 23.29 -4.31
CA VAL A 218 1.85 24.34 -5.13
C VAL A 218 2.45 24.41 -6.53
N ALA A 219 3.77 24.29 -6.65
CA ALA A 219 4.45 24.29 -7.96
C ALA A 219 4.05 23.07 -8.81
N GLN A 220 3.85 21.92 -8.18
CA GLN A 220 3.42 20.70 -8.84
C GLN A 220 1.96 20.79 -9.32
N GLN A 221 1.08 21.47 -8.58
CA GLN A 221 -0.30 21.75 -9.01
C GLN A 221 -0.34 22.69 -10.23
N ALA A 222 0.44 23.77 -10.21
CA ALA A 222 0.50 24.72 -11.32
C ALA A 222 1.03 24.08 -12.63
N ALA A 223 1.97 23.14 -12.54
CA ALA A 223 2.48 22.40 -13.70
C ALA A 223 1.43 21.46 -14.32
N VAL A 224 0.52 20.91 -13.51
CA VAL A 224 -0.60 20.08 -13.99
C VAL A 224 -1.70 20.94 -14.63
N GLU A 225 -1.88 22.19 -14.17
CA GLU A 225 -2.84 23.14 -14.75
C GLU A 225 -2.36 23.73 -16.09
N GLU A 226 -1.06 23.98 -16.27
CA GLU A 226 -0.51 24.50 -17.54
C GLU A 226 -0.49 23.48 -18.69
N GLU A 227 -0.35 22.17 -18.41
CA GLU A 227 -0.43 21.11 -19.44
C GLU A 227 -1.88 20.77 -19.86
N GLY A 228 -2.89 21.24 -19.12
CA GLY A 228 -4.32 20.99 -19.39
C GLY A 228 -5.05 22.08 -20.20
N ALA A 229 -4.38 23.17 -20.59
CA ALA A 229 -5.01 24.31 -21.27
C ALA A 229 -5.14 24.12 -22.80
N VAL A 230 -5.88 23.08 -23.23
CA VAL A 230 -6.52 23.04 -24.56
C VAL A 230 -7.98 22.62 -24.38
N ASP A 231 -8.84 23.64 -24.33
CA ASP A 231 -10.29 23.65 -24.57
C ASP A 231 -11.11 22.41 -24.15
N SER A 232 -11.57 22.39 -22.89
CA SER A 232 -12.93 21.95 -22.56
C SER A 232 -13.33 22.46 -21.16
N GLY A 233 -14.25 23.42 -21.11
CA GLY A 233 -14.85 23.93 -19.87
C GLY A 233 -15.80 22.93 -19.19
N ALA A 234 -15.27 21.84 -18.66
CA ALA A 234 -15.98 20.97 -17.72
C ALA A 234 -15.36 21.15 -16.32
N PRO A 235 -16.18 21.28 -15.25
CA PRO A 235 -15.67 21.37 -13.89
C PRO A 235 -14.85 20.11 -13.58
N ALA A 236 -13.76 20.25 -12.82
CA ALA A 236 -13.00 19.10 -12.32
C ALA A 236 -13.94 18.24 -11.46
N VAL A 237 -14.51 17.19 -12.05
CA VAL A 237 -15.33 16.22 -11.35
C VAL A 237 -14.39 15.37 -10.51
N GLN A 238 -14.48 15.51 -9.18
CA GLN A 238 -13.85 14.58 -8.27
C GLN A 238 -14.43 13.20 -8.55
N ARG A 239 -13.58 12.23 -8.95
CA ARG A 239 -13.99 10.84 -9.16
C ARG A 239 -14.73 10.34 -7.93
N THR A 240 -16.02 10.08 -8.10
CA THR A 240 -16.90 9.58 -7.06
C THR A 240 -17.39 8.21 -7.49
N LEU A 241 -17.32 7.26 -6.55
CA LEU A 241 -17.85 5.92 -6.75
C LEU A 241 -19.26 5.85 -6.19
N TRP A 242 -20.13 5.21 -6.94
CA TRP A 242 -21.56 5.17 -6.69
C TRP A 242 -22.01 3.72 -6.57
N GLU A 243 -22.41 3.29 -5.38
CA GLU A 243 -22.90 1.94 -5.10
C GLU A 243 -24.41 1.85 -5.33
N PHE A 244 -24.86 0.84 -6.08
CA PHE A 244 -26.29 0.65 -6.34
C PHE A 244 -27.06 0.30 -5.06
N GLU A 245 -28.13 1.06 -4.78
CA GLU A 245 -28.99 0.84 -3.63
C GLU A 245 -30.02 -0.27 -3.92
N HIS A 246 -29.91 -1.39 -3.21
CA HIS A 246 -30.82 -2.52 -3.40
C HIS A 246 -32.26 -2.14 -3.02
N GLY A 247 -33.20 -2.41 -3.94
CA GLY A 247 -34.61 -2.00 -3.78
C GLY A 247 -34.86 -0.53 -4.11
N GLY A 248 -33.83 0.23 -4.50
CA GLY A 248 -33.92 1.62 -4.93
C GLY A 248 -34.31 1.80 -6.40
N THR A 249 -34.91 0.79 -7.03
CA THR A 249 -35.46 0.93 -8.38
C THR A 249 -36.90 1.39 -8.32
N PHE A 250 -37.21 2.50 -8.99
CA PHE A 250 -38.58 3.01 -9.11
C PHE A 250 -38.88 3.34 -10.57
N THR A 251 -40.16 3.36 -10.91
CA THR A 251 -40.60 3.71 -12.26
C THR A 251 -40.89 5.21 -12.28
N ASP A 252 -40.08 5.97 -13.00
CA ASP A 252 -40.36 7.36 -13.35
C ASP A 252 -41.24 7.40 -14.61
N ALA A 253 -42.21 8.32 -14.63
CA ALA A 253 -43.19 8.41 -15.72
C ALA A 253 -42.63 9.04 -17.01
N VAL A 254 -41.48 9.72 -16.93
CA VAL A 254 -40.79 10.41 -18.03
C VAL A 254 -39.61 9.59 -18.54
N ASP A 255 -38.81 9.02 -17.64
CA ASP A 255 -37.51 8.41 -17.97
C ASP A 255 -37.47 6.87 -17.85
N GLY A 256 -38.56 6.22 -17.41
CA GLY A 256 -38.66 4.76 -17.27
C GLY A 256 -38.17 4.24 -15.92
N GLN A 257 -37.60 3.03 -15.86
CA GLN A 257 -37.07 2.49 -14.60
C GLN A 257 -35.76 3.20 -14.21
N GLU A 258 -35.81 3.98 -13.14
CA GLU A 258 -34.63 4.61 -12.55
C GLU A 258 -34.05 3.74 -11.43
N ALA A 259 -32.73 3.74 -11.33
CA ALA A 259 -32.00 3.13 -10.23
C ALA A 259 -31.39 4.22 -9.35
N ARG A 260 -31.40 4.00 -8.03
CA ARG A 260 -30.72 4.85 -7.05
C ARG A 260 -29.32 4.33 -6.76
N TRP A 261 -28.40 5.27 -6.63
CA TRP A 261 -27.00 5.03 -6.38
C TRP A 261 -26.54 5.92 -5.23
N ARG A 262 -25.81 5.32 -4.30
CA ARG A 262 -25.29 5.98 -3.11
C ARG A 262 -23.81 6.26 -3.31
N ASN A 263 -23.38 7.47 -3.02
CA ASN A 263 -21.98 7.83 -3.02
C ASN A 263 -21.23 6.98 -1.97
N SER A 264 -20.15 6.33 -2.37
CA SER A 264 -19.33 5.49 -1.49
C SER A 264 -18.62 6.30 -0.39
N ASP A 265 -18.42 7.61 -0.58
CA ASP A 265 -17.76 8.50 0.36
C ASP A 265 -18.75 9.29 1.24
N ASP A 266 -20.00 9.44 0.81
CA ASP A 266 -21.07 10.08 1.57
C ASP A 266 -22.38 9.30 1.43
N ALA A 267 -22.73 8.53 2.47
CA ALA A 267 -23.94 7.71 2.46
C ALA A 267 -25.24 8.51 2.32
N HIS A 268 -25.22 9.85 2.53
CA HIS A 268 -26.37 10.72 2.38
C HIS A 268 -26.51 11.30 0.97
N ASP A 269 -25.45 11.26 0.15
CA ASP A 269 -25.51 11.66 -1.25
C ASP A 269 -26.02 10.49 -2.09
N ILE A 270 -27.30 10.53 -2.42
CA ILE A 270 -27.98 9.52 -3.23
C ILE A 270 -28.48 10.18 -4.51
N ARG A 271 -28.10 9.61 -5.65
CA ARG A 271 -28.47 10.10 -6.98
C ARG A 271 -29.14 9.03 -7.82
N THR A 272 -29.93 9.44 -8.80
CA THR A 272 -30.55 8.53 -9.76
C THR A 272 -29.62 8.25 -10.94
N SER A 273 -29.89 7.18 -11.69
CA SER A 273 -29.17 6.87 -12.93
C SER A 273 -29.12 8.05 -13.89
N ALA A 274 -30.24 8.79 -14.05
CA ALA A 274 -30.28 9.96 -14.92
C ALA A 274 -29.38 11.10 -14.41
N GLN A 275 -29.39 11.37 -13.11
CA GLN A 275 -28.52 12.39 -12.49
C GLN A 275 -27.02 12.08 -12.63
N LEU A 276 -26.68 10.79 -12.68
CA LEU A 276 -25.31 10.31 -12.85
C LEU A 276 -24.90 10.11 -14.31
N GLY A 277 -25.83 10.22 -15.26
CA GLY A 277 -25.57 9.91 -16.67
C GLY A 277 -25.35 8.41 -16.94
N VAL A 278 -25.85 7.53 -16.06
CA VAL A 278 -25.77 6.08 -16.27
C VAL A 278 -26.58 5.72 -17.53
N PRO A 279 -26.01 4.96 -18.49
CA PRO A 279 -26.70 4.67 -19.75
C PRO A 279 -28.08 4.04 -19.53
N PRO A 280 -29.12 4.52 -20.24
CA PRO A 280 -30.46 3.99 -20.14
C PRO A 280 -30.50 2.51 -20.57
N GLY A 281 -31.31 1.71 -19.87
CA GLY A 281 -31.38 0.26 -20.08
C GLY A 281 -30.35 -0.55 -19.27
N THR A 282 -29.46 0.11 -18.52
CA THR A 282 -28.63 -0.58 -17.53
C THR A 282 -29.53 -1.14 -16.42
N ALA A 283 -29.43 -2.45 -16.18
CA ALA A 283 -30.15 -3.13 -15.10
C ALA A 283 -29.17 -3.45 -13.95
N PRO A 284 -28.85 -2.46 -13.08
CA PRO A 284 -27.88 -2.66 -12.03
C PRO A 284 -28.38 -3.67 -11.00
N ARG A 285 -27.44 -4.42 -10.45
CA ARG A 285 -27.70 -5.42 -9.42
C ARG A 285 -27.14 -4.96 -8.09
N HIS A 286 -27.65 -5.57 -7.02
CA HIS A 286 -27.06 -5.41 -5.69
C HIS A 286 -25.54 -5.66 -5.80
N THR A 287 -24.73 -4.77 -5.20
CA THR A 287 -23.25 -4.74 -5.24
C THR A 287 -22.59 -4.08 -6.46
N ASP A 288 -23.35 -3.66 -7.46
CA ASP A 288 -22.80 -2.96 -8.62
C ASP A 288 -22.32 -1.55 -8.24
N VAL A 289 -21.25 -1.11 -8.90
CA VAL A 289 -20.62 0.19 -8.68
C VAL A 289 -20.56 0.95 -9.99
N TYR A 290 -20.99 2.20 -10.00
CA TYR A 290 -20.78 3.17 -11.07
C TYR A 290 -19.61 4.09 -10.75
N ASP A 291 -18.78 4.37 -11.74
CA ASP A 291 -17.61 5.23 -11.66
C ASP A 291 -17.83 6.42 -12.58
N ASP A 292 -18.11 7.59 -12.00
CA ASP A 292 -18.55 8.77 -12.72
C ASP A 292 -17.48 9.41 -13.60
N GLU A 293 -16.21 9.29 -13.22
CA GLU A 293 -15.07 9.75 -14.02
C GLU A 293 -14.98 8.96 -15.33
N THR A 294 -15.24 7.64 -15.27
CA THR A 294 -15.13 6.76 -16.44
C THR A 294 -16.46 6.50 -17.15
N GLY A 295 -17.59 6.90 -16.54
CA GLY A 295 -18.94 6.56 -17.00
C GLY A 295 -19.23 5.05 -17.01
N LYS A 296 -18.46 4.25 -16.28
CA LYS A 296 -18.53 2.78 -16.35
C LYS A 296 -19.25 2.19 -15.15
N VAL A 297 -20.18 1.27 -15.43
CA VAL A 297 -20.78 0.39 -14.41
C VAL A 297 -19.96 -0.91 -14.33
N TYR A 298 -19.49 -1.23 -13.14
CA TYR A 298 -18.86 -2.50 -12.79
C TYR A 298 -19.90 -3.40 -12.12
N SER A 299 -20.20 -4.52 -12.77
CA SER A 299 -21.25 -5.44 -12.32
C SER A 299 -20.75 -6.87 -12.16
N SER A 300 -21.35 -7.60 -11.22
CA SER A 300 -21.23 -9.06 -11.09
C SER A 300 -22.31 -9.81 -11.86
N GLY A 301 -23.23 -9.11 -12.53
CA GLY A 301 -24.41 -9.69 -13.17
C GLY A 301 -24.14 -10.61 -14.36
N ASN A 302 -22.98 -10.46 -15.00
CA ASN A 302 -22.52 -11.36 -16.05
C ASN A 302 -21.97 -12.69 -15.51
N ALA A 303 -21.66 -12.77 -14.21
CA ALA A 303 -21.04 -13.94 -13.60
C ALA A 303 -22.09 -14.88 -12.97
N ALA A 304 -21.97 -16.17 -13.27
CA ALA A 304 -22.74 -17.25 -12.67
C ALA A 304 -22.04 -17.74 -11.40
N PHE A 305 -22.75 -17.73 -10.28
CA PHE A 305 -22.28 -18.24 -8.99
C PHE A 305 -22.90 -19.61 -8.70
N SER A 306 -22.08 -20.55 -8.25
CA SER A 306 -22.50 -21.90 -7.88
C SER A 306 -21.86 -22.36 -6.57
N LYS A 307 -22.37 -23.46 -6.00
CA LYS A 307 -21.77 -24.16 -4.85
C LYS A 307 -20.88 -25.29 -5.34
N LYS A 308 -19.72 -25.47 -4.72
CA LYS A 308 -18.92 -26.71 -4.80
C LYS A 308 -18.71 -27.24 -3.39
N GLY A 309 -19.07 -28.51 -3.17
CA GLY A 309 -19.15 -29.07 -1.82
C GLY A 309 -20.35 -28.51 -1.03
N THR A 310 -20.28 -28.65 0.29
CA THR A 310 -21.35 -28.29 1.22
C THR A 310 -21.11 -26.92 1.83
N ILE A 311 -22.01 -25.97 1.56
CA ILE A 311 -22.08 -24.69 2.25
C ILE A 311 -23.44 -24.63 2.97
N PRO A 312 -23.48 -24.34 4.28
CA PRO A 312 -24.74 -24.19 5.00
C PRO A 312 -25.68 -23.20 4.27
N GLU A 313 -26.96 -23.55 4.11
CA GLU A 313 -27.91 -22.70 3.36
C GLU A 313 -28.03 -21.28 3.92
N ARG A 314 -27.89 -21.12 5.24
CA ARG A 314 -27.86 -19.81 5.90
C ARG A 314 -26.64 -18.96 5.56
N GLU A 315 -25.52 -19.58 5.21
CA GLU A 315 -24.24 -18.92 4.97
C GLU A 315 -24.04 -18.58 3.48
N TYR A 316 -24.64 -19.36 2.58
CA TYR A 316 -24.44 -19.19 1.15
C TYR A 316 -24.83 -17.79 0.62
N PRO A 317 -25.98 -17.18 0.98
CA PRO A 317 -26.35 -15.85 0.50
C PRO A 317 -25.35 -14.76 0.92
N GLU A 318 -24.81 -14.84 2.14
CA GLU A 318 -23.81 -13.89 2.65
C GLU A 318 -22.48 -14.05 1.91
N ARG A 319 -22.04 -15.29 1.72
CA ARG A 319 -20.82 -15.62 0.96
C ARG A 319 -20.93 -15.20 -0.50
N GLU A 320 -22.07 -15.45 -1.15
CA GLU A 320 -22.31 -15.00 -2.52
C GLU A 320 -22.31 -13.47 -2.60
N SER A 321 -23.01 -12.78 -1.70
CA SER A 321 -23.04 -11.31 -1.68
C SER A 321 -21.66 -10.71 -1.47
N LYS A 322 -20.84 -11.28 -0.56
CA LYS A 322 -19.44 -10.88 -0.36
C LYS A 322 -18.62 -11.11 -1.63
N ALA A 323 -18.69 -12.30 -2.20
CA ALA A 323 -17.93 -12.65 -3.40
C ALA A 323 -18.31 -11.77 -4.61
N ARG A 324 -19.59 -11.40 -4.76
CA ARG A 324 -20.05 -10.47 -5.79
C ARG A 324 -19.47 -9.06 -5.62
N ARG A 325 -19.47 -8.51 -4.40
CA ARG A 325 -18.80 -7.22 -4.10
C ARG A 325 -17.32 -7.27 -4.47
N GLU A 326 -16.64 -8.31 -4.04
CA GLU A 326 -15.20 -8.46 -4.26
C GLU A 326 -14.84 -8.70 -5.73
N LEU A 327 -15.71 -9.35 -6.50
CA LEU A 327 -15.60 -9.44 -7.95
C LEU A 327 -15.73 -8.06 -8.62
N VAL A 328 -16.70 -7.24 -8.19
CA VAL A 328 -16.86 -5.87 -8.69
C VAL A 328 -15.62 -5.02 -8.37
N THR A 329 -15.09 -5.12 -7.15
CA THR A 329 -13.83 -4.49 -6.74
C THR A 329 -12.67 -4.93 -7.63
N ALA A 330 -12.50 -6.24 -7.86
CA ALA A 330 -11.45 -6.78 -8.73
C ALA A 330 -11.55 -6.21 -10.15
N LYS A 331 -12.74 -6.20 -10.76
CA LYS A 331 -12.97 -5.64 -12.10
C LYS A 331 -12.60 -4.17 -12.20
N ARG A 332 -12.96 -3.37 -11.19
CA ARG A 332 -12.59 -1.95 -11.10
C ARG A 332 -11.07 -1.80 -11.04
N TYR A 333 -10.40 -2.54 -10.16
CA TYR A 333 -8.95 -2.46 -10.02
C TYR A 333 -8.20 -2.88 -11.28
N ILE A 334 -8.66 -3.94 -11.95
CA ILE A 334 -8.14 -4.39 -13.25
C ILE A 334 -8.30 -3.28 -14.29
N ALA A 335 -9.47 -2.64 -14.37
CA ALA A 335 -9.72 -1.57 -15.33
C ALA A 335 -8.82 -0.35 -15.09
N SER A 336 -8.70 0.11 -13.84
CA SER A 336 -7.79 1.19 -13.46
C SER A 336 -6.33 0.86 -13.76
N ALA A 337 -5.87 -0.36 -13.43
CA ALA A 337 -4.50 -0.80 -13.71
C ALA A 337 -4.22 -0.84 -15.22
N LEU A 338 -5.19 -1.29 -16.02
CA LEU A 338 -5.08 -1.29 -17.48
C LEU A 338 -5.06 0.13 -18.05
N ALA A 339 -5.82 1.07 -17.49
CA ALA A 339 -5.78 2.48 -17.89
C ALA A 339 -4.40 3.10 -17.60
N LEU A 340 -3.83 2.84 -16.42
CA LEU A 340 -2.47 3.28 -16.07
C LEU A 340 -1.43 2.73 -17.06
N LEU A 341 -1.49 1.43 -17.36
CA LEU A 341 -0.58 0.79 -18.33
C LEU A 341 -0.69 1.42 -19.72
N LYS A 342 -1.90 1.76 -20.18
CA LYS A 342 -2.12 2.41 -21.48
C LYS A 342 -1.57 3.84 -21.52
N SER A 343 -1.66 4.57 -20.41
CA SER A 343 -1.19 5.97 -20.32
C SER A 343 0.33 6.11 -20.18
N ALA A 344 1.04 5.04 -19.84
CA ALA A 344 2.44 5.08 -19.42
C ALA A 344 3.44 5.46 -20.53
N GLY A 345 3.14 5.15 -21.80
CA GLY A 345 4.11 5.24 -22.88
C GLY A 345 5.39 4.43 -22.60
N ASP A 346 6.54 5.00 -22.95
CA ASP A 346 7.87 4.37 -22.78
C ASP A 346 8.57 4.69 -21.45
N ASP A 347 7.92 5.42 -20.54
CA ASP A 347 8.53 5.87 -19.28
C ASP A 347 7.58 5.70 -18.07
N PRO A 348 7.42 4.45 -17.57
CA PRO A 348 6.56 4.20 -16.42
C PRO A 348 7.08 4.95 -15.19
N SER A 349 6.21 5.76 -14.58
CA SER A 349 6.56 6.61 -13.44
C SER A 349 5.48 6.57 -12.34
N GLY A 350 5.70 7.29 -11.25
CA GLY A 350 4.71 7.51 -10.19
C GLY A 350 4.11 6.23 -9.58
N ALA A 351 2.78 6.19 -9.49
CA ALA A 351 2.01 5.08 -8.94
C ALA A 351 2.19 3.79 -9.76
N LEU A 352 2.26 3.91 -11.09
CA LEU A 352 2.45 2.77 -11.98
C LEU A 352 3.80 2.11 -11.73
N LEU A 353 4.89 2.89 -11.69
CA LEU A 353 6.23 2.36 -11.43
C LEU A 353 6.32 1.70 -10.05
N THR A 354 5.71 2.32 -9.04
CA THR A 354 5.62 1.75 -7.68
C THR A 354 4.93 0.39 -7.68
N ALA A 355 3.78 0.29 -8.36
CA ALA A 355 3.03 -0.96 -8.47
C ALA A 355 3.80 -2.04 -9.23
N LEU A 356 4.43 -1.68 -10.34
CA LEU A 356 5.25 -2.60 -11.15
C LEU A 356 6.42 -3.17 -10.34
N ARG A 357 7.12 -2.33 -9.58
CA ARG A 357 8.23 -2.77 -8.70
C ARG A 357 7.76 -3.59 -7.51
N SER A 358 6.54 -3.37 -7.06
CA SER A 358 5.92 -4.15 -6.00
C SER A 358 5.60 -5.57 -6.50
N GLY A 359 4.78 -5.67 -7.56
CA GLY A 359 4.32 -6.94 -8.09
C GLY A 359 5.38 -7.76 -8.80
N PHE A 360 6.35 -7.11 -9.46
CA PHE A 360 7.44 -7.78 -10.15
C PHE A 360 8.77 -7.44 -9.47
N PRO A 361 9.21 -8.19 -8.44
CA PRO A 361 10.47 -7.95 -7.72
C PRO A 361 11.70 -7.69 -8.59
N ALA A 362 11.80 -8.33 -9.76
CA ALA A 362 12.88 -8.10 -10.72
C ALA A 362 12.97 -6.62 -11.19
N PHE A 363 11.86 -5.89 -11.21
CA PHE A 363 11.81 -4.50 -11.63
C PHE A 363 12.33 -3.51 -10.58
N ARG A 364 12.55 -3.95 -9.32
CA ARG A 364 13.03 -3.06 -8.24
C ARG A 364 14.39 -2.44 -8.55
N ALA A 365 15.27 -3.21 -9.20
CA ALA A 365 16.59 -2.75 -9.62
C ALA A 365 16.61 -2.23 -11.07
N ALA A 366 15.54 -2.43 -11.84
CA ALA A 366 15.49 -2.05 -13.24
C ALA A 366 15.18 -0.54 -13.43
N PRO A 367 15.82 0.13 -14.41
CA PRO A 367 15.45 1.48 -14.82
C PRO A 367 14.09 1.47 -15.54
N PRO A 368 13.30 2.57 -15.46
CA PRO A 368 11.97 2.67 -16.07
C PRO A 368 11.91 2.25 -17.54
N ARG A 369 12.89 2.65 -18.36
CA ARG A 369 12.96 2.27 -19.78
C ARG A 369 13.06 0.77 -20.01
N GLN A 370 13.76 0.03 -19.16
CA GLN A 370 13.81 -1.44 -19.27
C GLN A 370 12.48 -2.07 -18.82
N ILE A 371 11.79 -1.46 -17.86
CA ILE A 371 10.46 -1.90 -17.44
C ILE A 371 9.44 -1.65 -18.57
N ALA A 372 9.59 -0.55 -19.32
CA ALA A 372 8.74 -0.17 -20.44
C ALA A 372 8.62 -1.29 -21.49
N GLU A 373 9.73 -2.01 -21.76
CA GLU A 373 9.77 -3.14 -22.70
C GLU A 373 8.80 -4.28 -22.33
N PHE A 374 8.41 -4.38 -21.06
CA PHE A 374 7.49 -5.42 -20.56
C PHE A 374 6.04 -4.96 -20.45
N LEU A 375 5.76 -3.65 -20.56
CA LEU A 375 4.41 -3.12 -20.41
C LEU A 375 3.40 -3.72 -21.40
N PRO A 376 3.74 -3.93 -22.70
CA PRO A 376 2.79 -4.56 -23.63
C PRO A 376 2.36 -5.96 -23.20
N HIS A 377 3.29 -6.75 -22.63
CA HIS A 377 2.99 -8.08 -22.13
C HIS A 377 2.10 -8.03 -20.87
N ILE A 378 2.45 -7.16 -19.92
CA ILE A 378 1.67 -6.99 -18.68
C ILE A 378 0.26 -6.48 -19.01
N ALA A 379 0.15 -5.50 -19.89
CA ALA A 379 -1.13 -4.98 -20.37
C ALA A 379 -1.96 -6.07 -21.05
N GLU A 380 -1.35 -6.94 -21.85
CA GLU A 380 -2.04 -8.06 -22.48
C GLU A 380 -2.58 -9.05 -21.44
N VAL A 381 -1.79 -9.41 -20.41
CA VAL A 381 -2.28 -10.28 -19.32
C VAL A 381 -3.46 -9.65 -18.59
N VAL A 382 -3.32 -8.39 -18.17
CA VAL A 382 -4.38 -7.66 -17.45
C VAL A 382 -5.64 -7.53 -18.32
N ARG A 383 -5.48 -7.31 -19.63
CA ARG A 383 -6.58 -7.27 -20.60
C ARG A 383 -7.30 -8.62 -20.71
N ARG A 384 -6.57 -9.74 -20.72
CA ARG A 384 -7.19 -11.08 -20.76
C ARG A 384 -8.00 -11.38 -19.51
N ILE A 385 -7.48 -11.00 -18.34
CA ILE A 385 -8.21 -11.10 -17.07
C ILE A 385 -9.51 -10.28 -17.15
N GLN A 386 -9.42 -9.03 -17.62
CA GLN A 386 -10.59 -8.16 -17.79
C GLN A 386 -11.64 -8.80 -18.70
N VAL A 387 -11.23 -9.23 -19.91
CA VAL A 387 -12.14 -9.85 -20.89
C VAL A 387 -12.77 -11.12 -20.33
N GLY A 388 -12.01 -11.96 -19.62
CA GLY A 388 -12.51 -13.19 -19.03
C GLY A 388 -13.52 -12.96 -17.91
N LEU A 389 -13.27 -12.01 -17.02
CA LEU A 389 -14.19 -11.67 -15.93
C LEU A 389 -15.42 -10.88 -16.41
N ASP A 390 -15.32 -10.15 -17.51
CA ASP A 390 -16.43 -9.41 -18.13
C ASP A 390 -17.25 -10.27 -19.12
N ALA A 391 -16.76 -11.46 -19.48
CA ALA A 391 -17.49 -12.36 -20.37
C ALA A 391 -18.84 -12.81 -19.79
N GLN A 392 -19.86 -12.91 -20.64
CA GLN A 392 -21.17 -13.40 -20.24
C GLN A 392 -21.07 -14.87 -19.80
N GLY A 393 -21.57 -15.17 -18.61
CA GLY A 393 -21.50 -16.51 -18.04
C GLY A 393 -20.16 -16.86 -17.40
N ALA A 394 -19.32 -15.89 -17.06
CA ALA A 394 -18.11 -16.13 -16.26
C ALA A 394 -18.48 -16.92 -14.99
N GLN A 395 -17.83 -18.06 -14.76
CA GLN A 395 -18.25 -19.01 -13.74
C GLN A 395 -17.40 -18.88 -12.47
N ILE A 396 -18.04 -18.65 -11.33
CA ILE A 396 -17.44 -18.60 -9.99
C ILE A 396 -18.12 -19.66 -9.11
N ALA A 397 -17.34 -20.53 -8.48
CA ALA A 397 -17.85 -21.55 -7.56
C ALA A 397 -17.38 -21.23 -6.14
N LEU A 398 -18.32 -21.14 -5.20
CA LEU A 398 -18.01 -21.00 -3.79
C LEU A 398 -17.77 -22.39 -3.22
N ALA A 399 -16.54 -22.62 -2.75
CA ALA A 399 -16.12 -23.88 -2.18
C ALA A 399 -16.51 -23.97 -0.70
N GLY A 400 -17.17 -25.05 -0.34
CA GLY A 400 -17.50 -25.43 1.02
C GLY A 400 -16.79 -26.70 1.48
N GLU A 401 -17.30 -27.30 2.55
CA GLU A 401 -16.80 -28.57 3.06
C GLU A 401 -16.93 -29.68 2.00
N GLY A 402 -15.92 -30.54 1.86
CA GLY A 402 -15.95 -31.62 0.86
C GLY A 402 -15.82 -31.15 -0.60
N ALA A 403 -15.49 -29.87 -0.84
CA ALA A 403 -15.26 -29.36 -2.20
C ALA A 403 -14.01 -29.94 -2.90
N GLY A 404 -13.19 -30.70 -2.18
CA GLY A 404 -11.89 -31.19 -2.66
C GLY A 404 -10.87 -30.08 -2.83
N ALA A 405 -10.98 -28.99 -2.05
CA ALA A 405 -10.02 -27.90 -2.07
C ALA A 405 -8.63 -28.42 -1.69
N PRO A 406 -7.56 -28.01 -2.40
CA PRO A 406 -6.20 -28.30 -1.96
C PRO A 406 -5.96 -27.76 -0.54
N PRO A 407 -5.13 -28.43 0.29
CA PRO A 407 -4.82 -27.94 1.63
C PRO A 407 -4.30 -26.50 1.57
N SER A 408 -4.80 -25.62 2.43
CA SER A 408 -4.46 -24.18 2.50
C SER A 408 -4.81 -23.31 1.29
N ALA A 409 -5.43 -23.85 0.25
CA ALA A 409 -5.84 -23.07 -0.91
C ALA A 409 -6.93 -22.05 -0.55
N MET A 410 -6.77 -20.82 -1.01
CA MET A 410 -7.78 -19.76 -0.88
C MET A 410 -8.67 -19.70 -2.14
N GLY A 411 -8.12 -20.07 -3.28
CA GLY A 411 -8.84 -20.31 -4.51
C GLY A 411 -8.13 -21.38 -5.33
N TRP A 412 -8.77 -21.81 -6.41
CA TRP A 412 -8.10 -22.56 -7.47
C TRP A 412 -8.90 -22.52 -8.77
N VAL A 413 -8.26 -22.91 -9.86
CA VAL A 413 -8.89 -23.20 -11.16
C VAL A 413 -8.64 -24.66 -11.53
N ASP A 414 -9.58 -25.29 -12.23
CA ASP A 414 -9.40 -26.68 -12.67
C ASP A 414 -8.44 -26.72 -13.88
N TRP A 415 -7.34 -27.45 -13.74
CA TRP A 415 -6.33 -27.60 -14.81
C TRP A 415 -6.73 -28.73 -15.77
N PRO A 416 -6.64 -28.51 -17.11
CA PRO A 416 -6.89 -29.56 -18.08
C PRO A 416 -5.85 -30.69 -17.93
N LEU A 417 -6.31 -31.94 -18.09
CA LEU A 417 -5.48 -33.14 -17.90
C LEU A 417 -4.19 -33.13 -18.75
N LYS A 418 -4.25 -32.54 -19.94
CA LYS A 418 -3.10 -32.42 -20.86
C LYS A 418 -1.98 -31.52 -20.32
N GLU A 419 -2.31 -30.47 -19.56
CA GLU A 419 -1.31 -29.63 -18.90
C GLU A 419 -0.77 -30.26 -17.61
N LYS A 420 -1.58 -31.09 -16.92
CA LYS A 420 -1.10 -31.91 -15.80
C LYS A 420 -0.09 -32.99 -16.24
N LEU A 421 -0.24 -33.50 -17.47
CA LEU A 421 0.59 -34.59 -18.01
C LEU A 421 1.81 -34.11 -18.83
N MET A 422 1.86 -32.84 -19.23
CA MET A 422 2.97 -32.27 -20.02
C MET A 422 3.48 -30.99 -19.35
N PRO A 423 4.57 -31.03 -18.55
CA PRO A 423 5.14 -29.84 -17.92
C PRO A 423 5.92 -28.94 -18.90
N HIS A 424 6.21 -29.39 -20.12
CA HIS A 424 7.01 -28.64 -21.10
C HIS A 424 6.45 -27.27 -21.57
N PRO A 425 5.13 -27.04 -21.69
CA PRO A 425 4.58 -25.71 -21.98
C PRO A 425 4.88 -24.67 -20.89
N GLN A 426 5.16 -25.11 -19.66
CA GLN A 426 5.50 -24.26 -18.50
C GLN A 426 6.90 -23.62 -18.63
N LYS A 427 7.63 -23.91 -19.71
CA LYS A 427 8.94 -23.32 -20.03
C LYS A 427 8.87 -22.31 -21.18
N SER A 428 7.68 -22.02 -21.72
CA SER A 428 7.51 -21.08 -22.83
C SER A 428 7.29 -19.64 -22.36
N GLU A 429 7.97 -18.68 -23.01
CA GLU A 429 7.79 -17.24 -22.80
C GLU A 429 6.50 -16.68 -23.41
N LYS A 430 5.80 -17.49 -24.23
CA LYS A 430 4.57 -17.07 -24.89
C LYS A 430 3.39 -17.33 -23.96
N LEU A 431 2.56 -16.31 -23.76
CA LEU A 431 1.25 -16.53 -23.16
C LEU A 431 0.55 -17.63 -23.97
N PRO A 432 0.03 -18.67 -23.31
CA PRO A 432 -0.79 -19.63 -24.03
C PRO A 432 -1.99 -18.89 -24.66
N PRO A 433 -2.59 -19.42 -25.75
CA PRO A 433 -3.82 -18.83 -26.27
C PRO A 433 -4.89 -18.74 -25.15
N MET A 434 -5.78 -17.73 -25.22
CA MET A 434 -6.89 -17.63 -24.25
C MET A 434 -7.77 -18.89 -24.24
N ASP A 435 -7.80 -19.61 -25.36
CA ASP A 435 -8.52 -20.87 -25.56
C ASP A 435 -7.69 -22.11 -25.19
N THR A 436 -6.71 -22.02 -24.27
CA THR A 436 -6.33 -23.26 -23.61
C THR A 436 -7.56 -23.81 -22.91
N ASP A 437 -7.78 -25.12 -22.97
CA ASP A 437 -9.01 -25.81 -22.50
C ASP A 437 -9.28 -25.69 -20.97
N ARG A 438 -8.75 -24.66 -20.30
CA ARG A 438 -9.01 -24.18 -18.95
C ARG A 438 -10.47 -23.69 -18.84
N SER A 439 -11.38 -24.66 -18.90
CA SER A 439 -12.81 -24.50 -18.73
C SER A 439 -13.22 -24.79 -17.27
N GLY A 440 -14.46 -24.43 -16.91
CA GLY A 440 -14.98 -24.61 -15.55
C GLY A 440 -14.76 -23.37 -14.66
N PRO A 441 -15.25 -23.35 -13.42
CA PRO A 441 -15.31 -22.14 -12.59
C PRO A 441 -13.97 -21.77 -11.92
N ILE A 442 -13.85 -20.50 -11.51
CA ILE A 442 -12.90 -20.09 -10.46
C ILE A 442 -13.49 -20.53 -9.14
N HIS A 443 -12.79 -21.37 -8.38
CA HIS A 443 -13.23 -21.84 -7.08
C HIS A 443 -12.66 -20.95 -5.98
N LEU A 444 -13.47 -20.53 -5.02
CA LEU A 444 -13.05 -19.70 -3.89
C LEU A 444 -13.50 -20.28 -2.56
N THR A 445 -12.58 -20.43 -1.61
CA THR A 445 -12.91 -20.77 -0.23
C THR A 445 -13.56 -19.58 0.48
N LYS A 446 -13.86 -19.70 1.77
CA LYS A 446 -14.49 -18.59 2.51
C LYS A 446 -13.52 -17.42 2.68
N GLU A 447 -12.27 -17.76 2.97
CA GLU A 447 -11.15 -16.86 3.19
C GLU A 447 -10.69 -16.23 1.86
N GLY A 448 -10.78 -16.97 0.76
CA GLY A 448 -10.43 -16.49 -0.58
C GLY A 448 -11.43 -15.56 -1.25
N GLN A 449 -12.58 -15.26 -0.62
CA GLN A 449 -13.56 -14.31 -1.17
C GLN A 449 -13.12 -12.86 -0.97
N ILE A 450 -12.02 -12.46 -1.62
CA ILE A 450 -11.49 -11.10 -1.66
C ILE A 450 -10.93 -10.80 -3.06
N ALA A 451 -10.88 -9.52 -3.43
CA ALA A 451 -10.46 -9.08 -4.76
C ALA A 451 -9.10 -9.65 -5.20
N TRP A 452 -8.16 -9.81 -4.26
CA TRP A 452 -6.85 -10.43 -4.51
C TRP A 452 -6.96 -11.79 -5.19
N TYR A 453 -7.71 -12.71 -4.59
CA TYR A 453 -7.82 -14.08 -5.11
C TYR A 453 -8.68 -14.14 -6.37
N PHE A 454 -9.66 -13.26 -6.54
CA PHE A 454 -10.31 -13.11 -7.84
C PHE A 454 -9.31 -12.78 -8.94
N ILE A 455 -8.41 -11.83 -8.71
CA ILE A 455 -7.39 -11.44 -9.69
C ILE A 455 -6.40 -12.58 -9.91
N HIS A 456 -5.88 -13.17 -8.83
CA HIS A 456 -4.92 -14.28 -8.88
C HIS A 456 -5.48 -15.47 -9.70
N GLU A 457 -6.66 -15.99 -9.33
CA GLU A 457 -7.26 -17.12 -10.02
C GLU A 457 -7.68 -16.80 -11.45
N ALA A 458 -8.18 -15.58 -11.70
CA ALA A 458 -8.49 -15.14 -13.06
C ALA A 458 -7.22 -15.01 -13.92
N THR A 459 -6.06 -14.70 -13.33
CA THR A 459 -4.78 -14.70 -14.04
C THR A 459 -4.43 -16.12 -14.49
N HIS A 460 -4.57 -17.12 -13.62
CA HIS A 460 -4.39 -18.53 -14.05
C HIS A 460 -5.37 -18.90 -15.15
N ARG A 461 -6.64 -18.59 -14.96
CA ARG A 461 -7.70 -19.02 -15.87
C ARG A 461 -7.57 -18.43 -17.26
N PHE A 462 -7.43 -17.10 -17.35
CA PHE A 462 -7.59 -16.38 -18.62
C PHE A 462 -6.26 -15.98 -19.26
N ALA A 463 -5.19 -15.87 -18.47
CA ALA A 463 -3.88 -15.49 -18.97
C ALA A 463 -2.88 -16.65 -19.02
N GLY A 464 -3.21 -17.79 -18.40
CA GLY A 464 -2.37 -18.97 -18.51
C GLY A 464 -1.22 -19.04 -17.51
N THR A 465 -1.22 -18.18 -16.50
CA THR A 465 -0.11 -18.06 -15.53
C THR A 465 -0.04 -19.25 -14.58
N LEU A 466 1.03 -19.30 -13.79
CA LEU A 466 1.43 -20.36 -12.89
C LEU A 466 1.63 -19.84 -11.46
N ASP A 467 1.51 -20.73 -10.48
CA ASP A 467 1.78 -20.45 -9.07
C ASP A 467 3.26 -20.58 -8.79
N TYR A 468 4.05 -19.68 -9.38
CA TYR A 468 5.45 -19.58 -9.02
C TYR A 468 5.55 -18.84 -7.70
N GLN A 469 5.46 -19.57 -6.58
CA GLN A 469 6.11 -19.09 -5.37
C GLN A 469 7.59 -18.86 -5.71
N TYR A 470 8.17 -17.75 -5.26
CA TYR A 470 9.62 -17.57 -5.26
C TYR A 470 10.23 -18.59 -4.29
N SER A 471 10.25 -19.86 -4.69
CA SER A 471 10.90 -20.92 -3.94
C SER A 471 12.41 -20.71 -4.06
N PRO A 472 13.19 -21.03 -3.00
CA PRO A 472 14.63 -21.16 -3.16
C PRO A 472 14.90 -22.15 -4.31
N ARG A 473 16.02 -21.99 -5.02
CA ARG A 473 16.47 -22.92 -6.07
C ARG A 473 16.34 -24.40 -5.67
N GLU A 474 16.47 -24.72 -4.39
CA GLU A 474 16.28 -26.06 -3.83
C GLU A 474 14.82 -26.55 -3.87
N GLY A 475 13.82 -25.68 -3.74
CA GLY A 475 12.41 -26.00 -3.94
C GLY A 475 12.03 -26.18 -5.41
N GLU A 476 12.63 -25.41 -6.31
CA GLU A 476 12.49 -25.64 -7.77
C GLU A 476 13.14 -26.96 -8.20
N LEU A 477 14.32 -27.30 -7.64
CA LEU A 477 14.99 -28.58 -7.88
C LEU A 477 14.24 -29.75 -7.23
N ALA A 478 13.72 -29.57 -6.01
CA ALA A 478 12.91 -30.58 -5.34
C ALA A 478 11.61 -30.87 -6.10
N GLN A 479 11.05 -29.91 -6.82
CA GLN A 479 9.86 -30.13 -7.66
C GLN A 479 10.18 -30.85 -8.97
N ASP A 480 11.38 -30.64 -9.53
CA ASP A 480 11.93 -31.43 -10.64
C ASP A 480 12.29 -32.88 -10.18
N ASP A 481 12.79 -33.05 -8.96
CA ASP A 481 13.12 -34.35 -8.36
C ASP A 481 11.86 -35.12 -7.89
N TYR A 482 10.84 -34.43 -7.36
CA TYR A 482 9.55 -34.99 -6.93
C TYR A 482 8.73 -35.61 -8.07
N VAL A 483 8.89 -35.11 -9.30
CA VAL A 483 8.29 -35.71 -10.51
C VAL A 483 9.00 -37.01 -10.90
N THR A 484 10.22 -37.21 -10.43
CA THR A 484 11.06 -38.36 -10.78
C THR A 484 10.95 -39.49 -9.76
N GLU A 485 10.65 -39.19 -8.49
CA GLU A 485 10.70 -40.18 -7.40
C GLU A 485 9.60 -39.98 -6.33
N MET A 486 8.52 -40.76 -6.37
CA MET A 486 7.66 -41.01 -5.19
C MET A 486 7.32 -42.50 -5.10
N PRO A 487 7.67 -43.19 -3.99
CA PRO A 487 6.86 -43.28 -2.72
C PRO A 487 7.74 -43.24 -1.43
N ALA A 488 7.32 -43.25 -0.15
CA ALA A 488 6.07 -42.98 0.60
C ALA A 488 6.37 -42.55 2.08
N ASP A 489 7.62 -42.24 2.48
CA ASP A 489 8.06 -42.10 3.88
C ASP A 489 8.57 -40.69 4.26
N LEU A 490 8.31 -39.69 3.41
CA LEU A 490 8.41 -38.26 3.74
C LEU A 490 7.50 -37.89 4.93
N ALA A 491 8.06 -37.46 6.06
CA ALA A 491 7.31 -36.59 6.97
C ALA A 491 8.19 -35.73 7.89
N GLU A 492 9.25 -36.30 8.47
CA GLU A 492 9.90 -35.67 9.64
C GLU A 492 11.01 -34.66 9.26
N ALA A 493 11.65 -34.84 8.10
CA ALA A 493 12.71 -33.93 7.62
C ALA A 493 12.19 -32.58 7.11
N ALA A 494 10.93 -32.52 6.64
CA ALA A 494 10.33 -31.32 6.06
C ALA A 494 10.08 -30.22 7.11
N ALA A 495 9.75 -30.60 8.34
CA ALA A 495 9.44 -29.66 9.42
C ALA A 495 10.68 -28.91 9.97
N ALA A 496 11.89 -29.48 9.82
CA ALA A 496 13.13 -28.84 10.26
C ALA A 496 13.64 -27.79 9.23
N GLN A 497 13.32 -27.96 7.95
CA GLN A 497 13.75 -27.10 6.86
C GLN A 497 12.99 -25.75 6.84
N GLU A 498 11.72 -25.75 7.24
CA GLU A 498 10.83 -24.58 7.23
C GLU A 498 11.29 -23.47 8.19
N LYS A 499 11.94 -23.84 9.30
CA LYS A 499 12.48 -22.90 10.29
C LYS A 499 13.77 -22.20 9.83
N SER A 500 14.47 -22.75 8.82
CA SER A 500 15.72 -22.22 8.24
C SER A 500 15.47 -21.24 7.08
N ASN A 501 14.33 -21.37 6.39
CA ASN A 501 14.06 -20.68 5.12
C ASN A 501 13.44 -19.28 5.26
N LEU A 502 13.04 -18.87 6.47
CA LEU A 502 12.52 -17.52 6.74
C LEU A 502 13.59 -16.41 6.65
N GLY A 503 14.89 -16.76 6.58
CA GLY A 503 16.01 -15.80 6.59
C GLY A 503 16.80 -15.60 5.28
N LYS A 504 16.44 -16.24 4.15
CA LYS A 504 17.34 -16.33 2.97
C LYS A 504 16.76 -15.77 1.66
N ARG A 505 16.14 -14.59 1.69
CA ARG A 505 15.76 -13.84 0.49
C ARG A 505 16.92 -12.96 0.03
N ALA A 506 17.81 -13.49 -0.80
CA ALA A 506 18.86 -12.70 -1.48
C ALA A 506 18.59 -12.60 -2.98
N VAL A 507 18.37 -11.38 -3.45
CA VAL A 507 18.36 -10.99 -4.86
C VAL A 507 19.77 -11.18 -5.44
N ARG A 508 19.91 -11.67 -6.67
CA ARG A 508 21.21 -11.72 -7.37
C ARG A 508 21.72 -10.31 -7.66
N ASP A 509 23.05 -10.15 -7.62
CA ASP A 509 23.75 -8.88 -7.85
C ASP A 509 23.44 -8.29 -9.25
N PRO A 510 22.83 -7.09 -9.33
CA PRO A 510 22.52 -6.41 -10.58
C PRO A 510 23.76 -6.10 -11.45
N GLU A 511 24.95 -6.05 -10.87
CA GLU A 511 26.20 -5.73 -11.59
C GLU A 511 26.66 -6.84 -12.55
N GLN A 512 26.07 -8.04 -12.49
CA GLN A 512 26.39 -9.15 -13.39
C GLN A 512 25.66 -9.07 -14.74
N TYR A 513 24.85 -8.03 -14.98
CA TYR A 513 24.10 -7.84 -16.22
C TYR A 513 24.90 -7.05 -17.27
N SER A 514 25.18 -7.65 -18.43
CA SER A 514 26.03 -7.07 -19.47
C SER A 514 25.28 -6.37 -20.63
N GLY A 515 23.94 -6.47 -20.68
CA GLY A 515 23.10 -5.78 -21.66
C GLY A 515 23.28 -6.19 -23.14
N LYS A 516 24.03 -7.26 -23.45
CA LYS A 516 24.26 -7.72 -24.84
C LYS A 516 23.47 -8.99 -25.16
N ASN A 517 22.82 -9.00 -26.34
CA ASN A 517 22.26 -10.21 -26.95
C ASN A 517 23.39 -11.05 -27.54
N ASN A 518 23.75 -12.16 -26.89
CA ASN A 518 24.71 -13.13 -27.43
C ASN A 518 24.00 -14.46 -27.74
N ASP A 519 24.24 -14.96 -28.95
CA ASP A 519 23.49 -16.04 -29.61
C ASP A 519 23.81 -17.46 -29.12
N GLY A 520 24.30 -17.63 -27.89
CA GLY A 520 24.62 -18.94 -27.32
C GLY A 520 24.21 -19.15 -25.86
N GLU A 521 23.96 -18.08 -25.11
CA GLU A 521 23.67 -18.12 -23.67
C GLU A 521 22.34 -17.40 -23.36
N ARG A 522 21.29 -17.81 -24.07
CA ARG A 522 19.93 -17.29 -23.89
C ARG A 522 19.21 -17.83 -22.64
N GLN A 523 19.87 -18.55 -21.75
CA GLN A 523 19.25 -18.94 -20.47
C GLN A 523 19.78 -18.11 -19.30
N PRO A 524 21.09 -17.90 -19.10
CA PRO A 524 21.60 -17.19 -17.92
C PRO A 524 21.11 -15.74 -17.78
N ASN A 525 21.12 -14.95 -18.86
CA ASN A 525 20.61 -13.57 -18.85
C ASN A 525 19.06 -13.50 -18.77
N TRP A 526 18.38 -14.56 -19.19
CA TRP A 526 16.92 -14.61 -19.29
C TRP A 526 16.27 -15.08 -17.98
N TYR A 527 16.99 -15.93 -17.23
CA TYR A 527 16.68 -16.28 -15.85
C TYR A 527 17.02 -15.13 -14.87
N ALA A 528 18.05 -14.33 -15.15
CA ALA A 528 18.45 -13.21 -14.28
C ALA A 528 17.43 -12.05 -14.27
N LEU A 529 16.64 -11.87 -15.34
CA LEU A 529 15.66 -10.78 -15.49
C LEU A 529 14.22 -11.17 -15.11
N GLY A 530 13.97 -12.38 -14.60
CA GLY A 530 12.67 -12.70 -13.99
C GLY A 530 11.49 -12.80 -14.96
N ARG A 531 11.66 -13.30 -16.20
CA ARG A 531 10.51 -13.58 -17.08
C ARG A 531 9.55 -14.64 -16.54
N ARG A 532 9.99 -15.53 -15.64
CA ARG A 532 9.09 -16.38 -14.83
C ARG A 532 8.16 -15.57 -13.93
N ALA A 533 8.60 -14.41 -13.42
CA ALA A 533 7.74 -13.54 -12.61
C ALA A 533 6.59 -12.95 -13.44
N LEU A 534 6.78 -12.76 -14.75
CA LEU A 534 5.69 -12.37 -15.67
C LEU A 534 4.68 -13.50 -15.92
N MET A 535 4.99 -14.73 -15.50
CA MET A 535 4.08 -15.87 -15.51
C MET A 535 3.54 -16.18 -14.12
N ASN A 536 3.81 -15.36 -13.09
CA ASN A 536 3.35 -15.60 -11.73
C ASN A 536 2.03 -14.84 -11.45
N ALA A 537 0.97 -15.56 -11.08
CA ALA A 537 -0.33 -14.94 -10.79
C ALA A 537 -0.28 -13.96 -9.60
N ASP A 538 0.49 -14.27 -8.55
CA ASP A 538 0.67 -13.38 -7.39
C ASP A 538 1.26 -12.03 -7.79
N SER A 539 2.14 -12.02 -8.79
CA SER A 539 2.77 -10.79 -9.27
C SER A 539 1.74 -9.84 -9.90
N TYR A 540 0.77 -10.37 -10.65
CA TYR A 540 -0.32 -9.58 -11.22
C TYR A 540 -1.34 -9.14 -10.17
N ALA A 541 -1.73 -10.03 -9.25
CA ALA A 541 -2.60 -9.67 -8.13
C ALA A 541 -1.99 -8.53 -7.30
N GLN A 542 -0.70 -8.64 -6.98
CA GLN A 542 0.04 -7.59 -6.27
C GLN A 542 0.11 -6.29 -7.06
N PHE A 543 0.50 -6.36 -8.33
CA PHE A 543 0.58 -5.20 -9.20
C PHE A 543 -0.76 -4.47 -9.27
N ILE A 544 -1.85 -5.17 -9.57
CA ILE A 544 -3.19 -4.58 -9.72
C ILE A 544 -3.67 -3.96 -8.41
N MET A 545 -3.47 -4.63 -7.28
CA MET A 545 -3.89 -4.13 -5.97
C MET A 545 -3.12 -2.86 -5.59
N ILE A 546 -1.79 -2.86 -5.73
CA ILE A 546 -0.94 -1.72 -5.37
C ILE A 546 -1.16 -0.54 -6.32
N ALA A 547 -1.41 -0.79 -7.61
CA ALA A 547 -1.75 0.26 -8.57
C ALA A 547 -3.01 1.04 -8.18
N ASN A 548 -3.89 0.44 -7.36
CA ASN A 548 -5.11 1.04 -6.85
C ASN A 548 -4.98 1.46 -5.37
N GLY A 549 -3.76 1.50 -4.81
CA GLY A 549 -3.52 1.89 -3.41
C GLY A 549 -4.01 0.86 -2.37
N ALA A 550 -4.43 -0.34 -2.79
CA ALA A 550 -4.91 -1.36 -1.89
C ALA A 550 -3.74 -2.09 -1.19
N ARG A 551 -3.92 -2.44 0.09
CA ARG A 551 -2.96 -3.27 0.83
C ARG A 551 -3.12 -4.74 0.46
N MET A 552 -2.01 -5.48 0.53
CA MET A 552 -2.03 -6.93 0.34
C MET A 552 -2.80 -7.60 1.49
N PRO A 553 -3.54 -8.69 1.23
CA PRO A 553 -4.04 -9.54 2.31
C PRO A 553 -2.83 -10.03 3.12
N ARG A 554 -2.85 -9.81 4.43
CA ARG A 554 -1.86 -10.42 5.33
C ARG A 554 -2.14 -11.92 5.35
N THR A 555 -1.24 -12.71 4.76
CA THR A 555 -1.19 -14.16 4.93
C THR A 555 -0.79 -14.52 6.34
#